data_AF-F4C062-F1
#
_entry.id   AF-F4C062-F1
#
_cell.length_a   1.000
_cell.length_b   1.000
_cell.length_c   1.000
_cell.angle_alpha   90.00
_cell.angle_beta   90.00
_cell.angle_gamma   90.00
#
_symmetry.space_group_name_H-M   'P 1'
#
loop_
_entity.id
_entity.type
_entity.pdbx_description
1 polymer ?
#
loop_
_entity_poly.entity_id
_entity_poly.type
_entity_poly.pdbx_seq_one_letter_code
_entity_poly.pdbx_strand_id
1 'polypeptide(L)'
;MSEMRELVINKDDYLKFLADRLRLKGTCQREIENVSFPFLFASGSEMLRTYILGESEFTSTLPDRYRLPDRGFIWFLFSQSVKEIQVMPERMTIKYELKDEYRKPFKQFYL
;
A
#
# COMPACT_ATOMS: atom_id res chain seq x y z
N MET A 1 -14.45 -7.64 -18.22
CA MET A 1 -14.94 -7.69 -16.82
C MET A 1 -13.73 -7.68 -15.94
N SER A 2 -13.65 -6.76 -14.97
CA SER A 2 -12.50 -6.70 -14.08
C SER A 2 -12.62 -7.79 -13.00
N GLU A 3 -11.52 -8.46 -12.71
CA GLU A 3 -11.46 -9.57 -11.77
C GLU A 3 -11.19 -9.05 -10.37
N MET A 4 -11.94 -9.54 -9.38
CA MET A 4 -11.69 -9.23 -7.98
C MET A 4 -10.39 -9.90 -7.53
N ARG A 5 -9.45 -9.09 -7.04
CA ARG A 5 -8.16 -9.53 -6.51
C ARG A 5 -8.16 -9.42 -4.99
N GLU A 6 -7.40 -10.30 -4.35
CA GLU A 6 -7.18 -10.29 -2.91
C GLU A 6 -5.69 -10.22 -2.61
N LEU A 7 -5.28 -9.17 -1.89
CA LEU A 7 -3.94 -9.03 -1.35
C LEU A 7 -3.96 -9.39 0.13
N VAL A 8 -3.13 -10.35 0.52
CA VAL A 8 -2.92 -10.75 1.91
C VAL A 8 -1.54 -10.34 2.36
N ILE A 9 -1.47 -9.59 3.44
CA ILE A 9 -0.23 -9.06 4.02
C ILE A 9 -0.08 -9.61 5.43
N ASN A 10 1.02 -10.34 5.66
CA ASN A 10 1.39 -10.81 6.99
C ASN A 10 2.44 -9.88 7.59
N LYS A 11 2.43 -9.77 8.92
CA LYS A 11 3.36 -8.88 9.63
C LYS A 11 4.81 -9.29 9.42
N ASP A 12 5.10 -10.60 9.43
CA ASP A 12 6.46 -11.11 9.25
C ASP A 12 7.05 -10.69 7.90
N ASP A 13 6.28 -10.75 6.82
CA ASP A 13 6.73 -10.37 5.47
C ASP A 13 6.95 -8.85 5.38
N TYR A 14 6.04 -8.07 5.99
CA TYR A 14 6.19 -6.63 6.09
C TYR A 14 7.43 -6.23 6.91
N LEU A 15 7.71 -6.92 8.02
CA LEU A 15 8.90 -6.67 8.85
C LEU A 15 10.20 -6.99 8.11
N LYS A 16 10.24 -8.08 7.34
CA LYS A 16 11.37 -8.39 6.46
C LYS A 16 11.60 -7.29 5.43
N PHE A 17 10.52 -6.84 4.76
CA PHE A 17 10.59 -5.70 3.85
C PHE A 17 11.15 -4.44 4.50
N LEU A 18 10.70 -4.12 5.72
CA LEU A 18 11.21 -2.96 6.46
C LEU A 18 12.69 -3.12 6.82
N ALA A 19 13.11 -4.30 7.27
CA ALA A 19 14.49 -4.58 7.63
C ALA A 19 15.43 -4.38 6.43
N ASP A 20 15.06 -4.90 5.26
CA ASP A 20 15.82 -4.75 4.02
C ASP A 20 15.88 -3.30 3.56
N ARG A 21 14.73 -2.61 3.60
CA ARG A 21 14.58 -1.25 3.08
C ARG A 21 15.26 -0.20 3.96
N LEU A 22 15.14 -0.33 5.27
CA LEU A 22 15.64 0.63 6.25
C LEU A 22 17.02 0.25 6.81
N ARG A 23 17.55 -0.93 6.46
CA ARG A 23 18.86 -1.46 6.93
C ARG A 23 18.99 -1.38 8.45
N LEU A 24 17.90 -1.65 9.17
CA LEU A 24 17.81 -1.44 10.61
C LEU A 24 18.72 -2.40 11.37
N LYS A 25 19.25 -1.93 12.51
CA LYS A 25 20.05 -2.73 13.45
C LYS A 25 19.66 -2.39 14.89
N GLY A 26 19.72 -3.38 15.78
CA GLY A 26 19.60 -3.17 17.22
C GLY A 26 18.20 -2.71 17.69
N THR A 27 18.14 -1.64 18.47
CA THR A 27 16.91 -1.20 19.17
C THR A 27 15.81 -0.69 18.25
N CYS A 28 16.15 -0.01 17.15
CA CYS A 28 15.16 0.49 16.19
C CYS A 28 14.36 -0.62 15.50
N GLN A 29 14.95 -1.80 15.33
CA GLN A 29 14.25 -2.95 14.77
C GLN A 29 13.13 -3.42 15.71
N ARG A 30 13.42 -3.52 17.02
CA ARG A 30 12.45 -3.97 18.04
C ARG A 30 11.27 -3.04 18.19
N GLU A 31 11.48 -1.73 18.08
CA GLU A 31 10.38 -0.75 18.16
C GLU A 31 9.38 -0.92 17.01
N ILE A 32 9.87 -1.20 15.80
CA ILE A 32 9.05 -1.44 14.62
C ILE A 32 8.28 -2.77 14.73
N GLU A 33 8.91 -3.82 15.25
CA GLU A 33 8.27 -5.13 15.50
C GLU A 33 7.05 -5.03 16.43
N ASN A 34 7.07 -4.06 17.35
CA ASN A 34 5.96 -3.83 18.29
C ASN A 34 4.78 -3.08 17.68
N VAL A 35 4.90 -2.51 16.49
CA VAL A 35 3.82 -1.76 15.85
C VAL A 35 2.88 -2.72 15.11
N SER A 36 1.58 -2.64 15.42
CA SER A 36 0.55 -3.47 14.78
C SER A 36 -0.02 -2.82 13.52
N PHE A 37 -0.57 -3.64 12.61
CA PHE A 37 -1.18 -3.13 11.38
C PHE A 37 -2.32 -2.14 11.57
N PRO A 38 -3.24 -2.28 12.56
CA PRO A 38 -4.27 -1.28 12.80
C PRO A 38 -3.70 0.13 13.02
N PHE A 39 -2.61 0.25 13.77
CA PHE A 39 -1.94 1.52 14.00
C PHE A 39 -1.27 2.06 12.73
N LEU A 40 -0.51 1.21 12.01
CA LEU A 40 0.16 1.61 10.76
C LEU A 40 -0.85 2.06 9.69
N PHE A 41 -1.99 1.38 9.62
CA PHE A 41 -3.06 1.71 8.70
C PHE A 41 -3.72 3.05 9.05
N ALA A 42 -4.17 3.21 10.30
CA ALA A 42 -4.85 4.41 10.76
C ALA A 42 -3.97 5.66 10.71
N SER A 43 -2.67 5.52 10.97
CA SER A 43 -1.69 6.61 10.86
C SER A 43 -1.37 7.03 9.41
N GLY A 44 -1.79 6.23 8.42
CA GLY A 44 -1.48 6.50 7.02
C GLY A 44 -0.01 6.28 6.66
N SER A 45 0.66 5.32 7.33
CA SER A 45 2.08 5.01 7.15
C SER A 45 2.49 4.90 5.67
N GLU A 46 3.43 5.75 5.25
CA GLU A 46 3.95 5.74 3.88
C GLU A 46 4.66 4.42 3.55
N MET A 47 5.33 3.82 4.53
CA MET A 47 6.02 2.54 4.35
C MET A 47 5.02 1.41 4.09
N LEU A 48 3.92 1.37 4.85
CA LEU A 48 2.85 0.39 4.63
C LEU A 48 2.19 0.59 3.26
N ARG A 49 1.90 1.84 2.87
CA ARG A 49 1.36 2.15 1.53
C ARG A 49 2.31 1.71 0.43
N THR A 50 3.60 1.96 0.60
CA THR A 50 4.63 1.55 -0.36
C THR A 50 4.69 0.03 -0.50
N TYR A 51 4.59 -0.69 0.63
CA TYR A 51 4.54 -2.15 0.64
C TYR A 51 3.31 -2.67 -0.12
N ILE A 52 2.11 -2.15 0.22
CA ILE A 52 0.85 -2.52 -0.44
C ILE A 52 0.93 -2.31 -1.96
N LEU A 53 1.47 -1.17 -2.42
CA LEU A 53 1.60 -0.86 -3.84
C LEU A 53 2.62 -1.76 -4.55
N GLY A 54 3.66 -2.20 -3.85
CA GLY A 54 4.63 -3.16 -4.35
C GLY A 54 4.03 -4.55 -4.51
N GLU A 55 3.44 -5.09 -3.44
CA GLU A 55 2.89 -6.45 -3.42
C GLU A 55 1.64 -6.62 -4.29
N SER A 56 0.84 -5.57 -4.47
CA SER A 56 -0.32 -5.60 -5.39
C SER A 56 0.07 -5.53 -6.87
N GLU A 57 1.35 -5.22 -7.15
CA GLU A 57 1.88 -4.86 -8.47
C GLU A 57 1.07 -3.77 -9.18
N PHE A 58 0.31 -2.96 -8.44
CA PHE A 58 -0.70 -2.08 -9.02
C PHE A 58 -0.12 -1.11 -10.05
N THR A 59 1.06 -0.57 -9.76
CA THR A 59 1.75 0.38 -10.64
C THR A 59 2.08 -0.23 -12.02
N SER A 60 2.41 -1.52 -12.10
CA SER A 60 2.72 -2.18 -13.37
C SER A 60 1.45 -2.34 -14.23
N THR A 61 0.30 -2.52 -13.59
CA THR A 61 -1.01 -2.66 -14.24
C THR A 61 -1.63 -1.35 -14.73
N LEU A 62 -1.13 -0.20 -14.25
CA LEU A 62 -1.65 1.10 -14.66
C LEU A 62 -1.26 1.43 -16.12
N PRO A 63 -2.21 1.93 -16.94
CA PRO A 63 -1.89 2.51 -18.24
C PRO A 63 -0.89 3.66 -18.15
N ASP A 64 -0.07 3.86 -19.19
CA ASP A 64 1.01 4.87 -19.20
C ASP A 64 0.55 6.29 -18.83
N ARG A 65 -0.69 6.66 -19.21
CA ARG A 65 -1.30 7.96 -18.87
C ARG A 65 -1.45 8.24 -17.36
N TYR A 66 -1.31 7.20 -16.54
CA TYR A 66 -1.38 7.26 -15.08
C TYR A 66 -0.06 6.89 -14.39
N ARG A 67 0.99 6.52 -15.13
CA ARG A 67 2.31 6.19 -14.57
C ARG A 67 3.09 7.47 -14.25
N LEU A 68 2.69 8.16 -13.18
CA LEU A 68 3.47 9.25 -12.59
C LEU A 68 4.35 8.70 -11.46
N PRO A 69 5.56 9.24 -11.24
CA PRO A 69 6.45 8.78 -10.18
C PRO A 69 5.97 9.15 -8.77
N ASP A 70 4.93 9.97 -8.63
CA ASP A 70 4.41 10.41 -7.35
C ASP A 70 3.63 9.29 -6.63
N ARG A 71 4.12 8.86 -5.46
CA ARG A 71 3.50 7.76 -4.71
C ARG A 71 2.14 8.13 -4.13
N GLY A 72 1.94 9.40 -3.76
CA GLY A 72 0.64 9.88 -3.28
C GLY A 72 -0.44 9.74 -4.35
N PHE A 73 -0.10 10.12 -5.58
CA PHE A 73 -0.93 9.93 -6.76
C PHE A 73 -1.28 8.46 -7.00
N ILE A 74 -0.28 7.57 -7.04
CA ILE A 74 -0.50 6.14 -7.29
C ILE A 74 -1.36 5.52 -6.18
N TRP A 75 -1.12 5.90 -4.92
CA TRP A 75 -1.96 5.47 -3.80
C TRP A 75 -3.42 5.92 -3.95
N PHE A 76 -3.64 7.16 -4.41
CA PHE A 76 -4.98 7.67 -4.68
C PHE A 76 -5.69 6.91 -5.82
N LEU A 77 -4.95 6.46 -6.84
CA LEU A 77 -5.53 5.60 -7.87
C LEU A 77 -5.87 4.21 -7.31
N PHE A 78 -4.96 3.63 -6.52
CA PHE A 78 -5.17 2.32 -5.90
C PHE A 78 -6.39 2.32 -5.00
N SER A 79 -6.57 3.34 -4.16
CA SER A 79 -7.69 3.43 -3.22
C SER A 79 -9.06 3.44 -3.91
N GLN A 80 -9.14 3.94 -5.15
CA GLN A 80 -10.36 3.87 -5.96
C GLN A 80 -10.72 2.43 -6.37
N SER A 81 -9.74 1.53 -6.44
CA SER A 81 -9.91 0.10 -6.79
C SER A 81 -10.36 -0.74 -5.58
N VAL A 82 -10.11 -0.27 -4.36
CA VAL A 82 -10.37 -1.03 -3.14
C VAL A 82 -11.88 -1.17 -2.88
N LYS A 83 -12.29 -2.39 -2.53
CA LYS A 83 -13.68 -2.74 -2.16
C LYS A 83 -13.82 -3.03 -0.67
N GLU A 84 -12.82 -3.69 -0.10
CA GLU A 84 -12.83 -4.14 1.29
C GLU A 84 -11.42 -4.11 1.86
N ILE A 85 -11.28 -3.68 3.10
CA ILE A 85 -10.04 -3.79 3.88
C ILE A 85 -10.40 -4.42 5.23
N GLN A 86 -9.71 -5.49 5.57
CA GLN A 86 -9.75 -6.08 6.90
C GLN A 86 -8.37 -5.93 7.53
N VAL A 87 -8.31 -5.36 8.74
CA VAL A 87 -7.05 -5.11 9.43
C VAL A 87 -7.07 -5.76 10.81
N MET A 88 -6.23 -6.78 10.99
CA MET A 88 -5.95 -7.44 12.26
C MET A 88 -4.49 -7.14 12.66
N PRO A 89 -4.11 -7.29 13.94
CA PRO A 89 -2.77 -6.91 14.41
C PRO A 89 -1.61 -7.51 13.59
N GLU A 90 -1.75 -8.77 13.17
CA GLU A 90 -0.70 -9.56 12.53
C GLU A 90 -0.97 -9.85 11.03
N ARG A 91 -2.18 -9.51 10.54
CA ARG A 91 -2.60 -9.77 9.17
C ARG A 91 -3.53 -8.68 8.65
N MET A 92 -3.29 -8.25 7.42
CA MET A 92 -4.17 -7.35 6.68
C MET A 92 -4.61 -8.03 5.38
N THR A 93 -5.87 -7.85 5.01
CA THR A 93 -6.42 -8.32 3.74
C THR A 93 -7.05 -7.13 3.01
N ILE A 94 -6.73 -6.96 1.73
CA ILE A 94 -7.28 -5.91 0.87
C ILE A 94 -7.90 -6.59 -0.36
N LYS A 95 -9.20 -6.44 -0.54
CA LYS A 95 -9.88 -6.85 -1.77
C LYS A 95 -10.06 -5.65 -2.68
N TYR A 96 -9.65 -5.77 -3.93
CA TYR A 96 -9.66 -4.67 -4.89
C TYR A 96 -9.97 -5.18 -6.30
N GLU A 97 -10.48 -4.29 -7.13
CA GLU A 97 -10.85 -4.55 -8.52
C GLU A 97 -10.27 -3.43 -9.38
N LEU A 98 -9.42 -3.80 -10.34
CA LEU A 98 -8.80 -2.83 -11.25
C LEU A 98 -9.89 -2.14 -12.10
N LYS A 99 -9.62 -0.92 -12.55
CA LYS A 99 -10.55 -0.14 -13.36
C LYS A 99 -9.93 0.25 -14.68
N ASP A 100 -10.75 0.34 -15.71
CA ASP A 100 -10.34 0.86 -17.01
C ASP A 100 -10.01 2.36 -16.94
N GLU A 101 -10.71 3.07 -16.05
CA GLU A 101 -10.54 4.50 -15.83
C GLU A 101 -10.46 4.86 -14.35
N TYR A 102 -9.53 5.76 -14.06
CA TYR A 102 -9.32 6.34 -12.74
C TYR A 102 -9.52 7.85 -12.78
N ARG A 103 -10.14 8.39 -11.73
CA ARG A 103 -10.22 9.83 -11.54
C ARG A 103 -8.85 10.34 -11.12
N LYS A 104 -8.44 11.48 -11.68
CA LYS A 104 -7.25 12.20 -11.23
C LYS A 104 -7.62 13.01 -9.97
N PRO A 105 -6.70 13.15 -9.00
CA PRO A 105 -6.86 14.07 -7.88
C PRO A 105 -7.03 15.51 -8.38
N PHE A 106 -7.63 16.38 -7.55
CA PHE A 106 -7.91 17.76 -7.90
C PHE A 106 -6.62 18.51 -8.32
N LYS A 107 -6.69 19.33 -9.37
CA LYS A 107 -5.55 20.05 -9.97
C LYS A 107 -4.72 20.89 -8.96
N GLN A 108 -5.30 21.28 -7.82
CA GLN A 108 -4.67 22.14 -6.82
C GLN A 108 -3.60 21.46 -5.96
N PHE A 109 -3.48 20.13 -5.99
CA PHE A 109 -2.50 19.40 -5.17
C PHE A 109 -1.15 19.13 -5.88
N TYR A 110 -0.94 19.66 -7.09
CA TYR A 110 0.25 19.42 -7.92
C TYR A 110 0.89 20.71 -8.49
N LEU A 111 0.73 21.84 -7.81
CA LEU A 111 1.47 23.08 -8.09
C LEU A 111 2.64 23.24 -7.13
#